data_AF-A0A355AWB8-F1
#
_entry.id   AF-A0A355AWB8-F1
#
_cell.length_a   1.000
_cell.length_b   1.000
_cell.length_c   1.000
_cell.angle_alpha   90.00
_cell.angle_beta   90.00
_cell.angle_gamma   90.00
#
_symmetry.space_group_name_H-M   'P 1'
#
loop_
_entity.id
_entity.type
_entity.pdbx_description
1 polymer ?
#
loop_
_entity_poly.entity_id
_entity_poly.type
_entity_poly.pdbx_seq_one_letter_code
_entity_poly.pdbx_strand_id
1 'polypeptide(L)' 'MTLADELAYTTLSSLSLRIRRRELSPVEVVDAFIERISARNPAVNAFVCEDFERAHDEA' A
#
# COMPACT_ATOMS: atom_id res chain seq x y z
N MET A 1 7.90 -3.38 -13.37
CA MET A 1 6.81 -3.47 -12.37
C MET A 1 7.30 -2.70 -11.16
N THR A 2 6.47 -1.81 -10.60
CA THR A 2 6.84 -1.11 -9.35
C THR A 2 6.58 -2.05 -8.18
N LEU A 3 7.28 -1.83 -7.06
CA LEU A 3 7.05 -2.58 -5.81
C LEU A 3 5.56 -2.54 -5.42
N ALA A 4 4.90 -1.40 -5.63
CA ALA A 4 3.49 -1.21 -5.35
C ALA A 4 2.56 -2.15 -6.15
N ASP A 5 2.89 -2.48 -7.40
CA ASP A 5 2.10 -3.43 -8.17
C ASP A 5 2.29 -4.85 -7.67
N GLU A 6 3.51 -5.25 -7.30
CA GLU A 6 3.79 -6.57 -6.73
C GLU A 6 3.05 -6.78 -5.39
N LEU A 7 3.06 -5.76 -4.53
CA LEU A 7 2.35 -5.78 -3.25
C LEU A 7 0.83 -5.79 -3.45
N ALA A 8 0.30 -5.05 -4.42
CA ALA A 8 -1.14 -4.97 -4.69
C ALA A 8 -1.78 -6.26 -5.19
N TYR A 9 -1.01 -7.18 -5.79
CA TYR A 9 -1.49 -8.50 -6.19
C TYR A 9 -1.12 -9.62 -5.21
N THR A 10 -0.45 -9.28 -4.11
CA THR A 10 -0.14 -10.23 -3.04
C THR A 10 -1.32 -10.38 -2.08
N THR A 11 -1.51 -11.59 -1.53
CA THR A 11 -2.56 -11.81 -0.52
C THR A 11 -2.22 -11.15 0.81
N LEU A 12 -3.26 -10.78 1.57
CA LEU A 12 -3.11 -10.23 2.92
C LEU A 12 -2.30 -11.17 3.85
N SER A 13 -2.50 -12.48 3.73
CA SER A 13 -1.78 -13.48 4.52
C SER A 13 -0.28 -13.49 4.24
N SER A 14 0.12 -13.35 2.97
CA SER A 14 1.52 -13.26 2.56
C SER A 14 2.16 -11.94 3.01
N LEU A 15 1.47 -10.80 2.80
CA LEU A 15 1.93 -9.50 3.29
C LEU A 15 2.14 -9.50 4.81
N SER A 16 1.15 -10.00 5.57
CA SER A 16 1.23 -10.11 7.03
C SER A 16 2.40 -10.98 7.49
N LEU A 17 2.68 -12.07 6.77
CA LEU A 17 3.82 -12.94 7.08
C LEU A 17 5.15 -12.23 6.86
N ARG A 18 5.31 -11.53 5.73
CA ARG A 18 6.54 -10.79 5.38
C ARG A 18 6.82 -9.66 6.38
N ILE A 19 5.78 -8.94 6.79
CA ILE A 19 5.88 -7.90 7.84
C ILE A 19 6.33 -8.52 9.17
N ARG A 20 5.69 -9.63 9.61
CA ARG A 20 6.09 -10.33 10.86
C ARG A 20 7.52 -10.85 10.81
N ARG A 21 7.99 -11.26 9.63
CA ARG A 21 9.37 -11.69 9.39
C ARG A 21 10.36 -10.52 9.25
N ARG A 22 9.91 -9.27 9.31
CA ARG A 22 10.70 -8.05 9.08
C ARG A 22 11.36 -8.01 7.69
N GLU A 23 10.76 -8.69 6.73
CA GLU A 23 11.18 -8.64 5.32
C GLU A 23 10.62 -7.39 4.61
N LEU A 24 9.57 -6.79 5.17
CA LEU A 24 8.96 -5.53 4.74
C LEU A 24 8.58 -4.71 5.97
N SER A 25 8.79 -3.40 5.92
CA SER A 25 8.25 -2.49 6.92
C SER A 25 6.76 -2.21 6.66
N PRO A 26 5.90 -2.12 7.71
CA PRO A 26 4.53 -1.65 7.56
C PRO A 26 4.43 -0.31 6.84
N VAL A 27 5.30 0.64 7.20
CA VAL A 27 5.36 1.99 6.61
C VAL A 27 5.65 1.91 5.11
N GLU A 28 6.64 1.10 4.70
CA GLU A 28 6.97 0.91 3.27
C GLU A 28 5.80 0.32 2.48
N VAL A 29 5.01 -0.55 3.11
CA VAL A 29 3.82 -1.14 2.47
C VAL A 29 2.75 -0.08 2.28
N VAL A 30 2.48 0.75 3.29
CA VAL A 30 1.50 1.83 3.22
C VAL A 30 1.91 2.86 2.16
N ASP A 31 3.17 3.30 2.15
CA ASP A 31 3.70 4.22 1.14
C ASP A 31 3.52 3.69 -0.29
N ALA A 32 3.83 2.41 -0.51
CA ALA A 32 3.64 1.78 -1.81
C ALA A 32 2.17 1.77 -2.25
N PHE A 33 1.23 1.53 -1.32
CA PHE A 33 -0.20 1.60 -1.64
C PHE A 33 -0.67 3.03 -1.92
N ILE A 34 -0.19 4.02 -1.17
CA ILE A 34 -0.48 5.44 -1.41
C ILE A 34 -0.02 5.84 -2.81
N GLU A 35 1.24 5.54 -3.17
CA GLU A 35 1.81 5.85 -4.49
C GLU A 35 0.94 5.29 -5.62
N ARG A 36 0.49 4.04 -5.46
CA ARG A 36 -0.36 3.38 -6.45
C ARG A 36 -1.75 3.97 -6.53
N ILE A 37 -2.35 4.36 -5.41
CA ILE A 37 -3.65 5.04 -5.40
C ILE A 37 -3.50 6.38 -6.10
N SER A 38 -2.50 7.20 -5.76
CA SER A 38 -2.26 8.49 -6.40
C SER A 38 -2.05 8.36 -7.92
N ALA A 39 -1.37 7.31 -8.39
CA ALA A 39 -1.15 7.08 -9.81
C ALA A 39 -2.41 6.60 -10.58
N ARG A 40 -3.29 5.82 -9.94
CA ARG A 40 -4.40 5.11 -10.63
C ARG A 40 -5.79 5.69 -10.35
N ASN A 41 -6.00 6.28 -9.18
CA ASN A 41 -7.29 6.85 -8.80
C ASN A 41 -7.80 7.93 -9.78
N PRO A 42 -6.97 8.77 -10.43
CA PRO A 42 -7.46 9.72 -11.43
C PRO A 42 -8.20 9.09 -12.62
N ALA A 43 -7.83 7.85 -12.99
CA ALA A 43 -8.46 7.13 -14.10
C ALA A 43 -9.64 6.25 -13.64
N VAL A 44 -9.56 5.69 -12.43
CA VAL A 44 -10.56 4.74 -11.91
C VAL A 44 -11.66 5.45 -11.11
N ASN A 45 -11.32 6.56 -10.45
CA ASN A 45 -12.18 7.32 -9.55
C ASN A 45 -12.84 6.43 -8.48
N ALA A 46 -12.03 5.57 -7.84
CA ALA A 46 -12.49 4.61 -6.84
C ALA A 46 -12.49 5.17 -5.41
N PHE A 47 -11.58 6.11 -5.12
CA PHE A 47 -11.47 6.77 -3.82
C PHE A 47 -11.97 8.20 -3.93
N VAL A 48 -12.94 8.56 -3.09
CA VAL A 48 -13.57 9.90 -3.05
C VAL A 48 -12.96 10.78 -1.96
N CYS A 49 -12.36 10.16 -0.94
CA CYS A 49 -11.68 10.81 0.17
C CYS A 49 -10.35 10.08 0.41
N GLU A 50 -9.29 10.83 0.62
CA GLU A 50 -7.93 10.34 0.81
C GLU A 50 -7.40 10.88 2.15
N ASP A 51 -7.01 9.99 3.06
CA ASP A 51 -6.46 10.32 4.39
C ASP A 51 -5.10 9.61 4.56
N PHE A 52 -4.18 9.90 3.63
CA PHE A 52 -2.89 9.20 3.51
C PHE A 52 -1.94 9.50 4.66
N GLU A 53 -1.96 10.73 5.19
CA GLU A 53 -1.11 11.15 6.30
C GLU A 53 -1.42 10.34 7.55
N ARG A 54 -2.70 10.22 7.90
CA ARG A 54 -3.13 9.38 9.02
C ARG A 54 -2.81 7.90 8.80
N ALA A 55 -2.99 7.39 7.58
CA ALA A 55 -2.69 6.00 7.26
C ALA A 55 -1.19 5.68 7.42
N HIS A 56 -0.32 6.63 7.07
CA HIS A 56 1.12 6.52 7.27
C HIS A 56 1.48 6.54 8.77
N ASP A 57 0.87 7.41 9.57
CA ASP A 57 1.13 7.51 11.01
C ASP A 57 0.65 6.29 11.82
N GLU A 58 -0.39 5.60 11.36
CA GLU A 58 -0.92 4.38 11.99
C GLU A 58 -0.17 3.09 11.60
N ALA A 59 0.77 3.16 10.66
CA ALA A 59 1.51 2.01 10.09
C ALA A 59 2.57 1.42 11.04
#